data_AF-G6FMZ1-F1
#
_entry.id   AF-G6FMZ1-F1
#
_cell.length_a   1.000
_cell.length_b   1.000
_cell.length_c   1.000
_cell.angle_alpha   90.00
_cell.angle_beta   90.00
_cell.angle_gamma   90.00
#
_symmetry.space_group_name_H-M   'P 1'
#
loop_
_entity.id
_entity.type
_entity.pdbx_description
1 polymer ?
#
loop_
_entity_poly.entity_id
_entity_poly.type
_entity_poly.pdbx_seq_one_letter_code
_entity_poly.pdbx_strand_id
1 'polypeptide(L)' 'MRRSEGQRLPSYCGDLKTALLNHAGLLNHPKGEKAFQLAREIARLTTYCDQEIVYWFSRLISLMDNCEEESL' A
#
# COMPACT_ATOMS: atom_id res chain seq x y z
N MET A 1 22.42 -22.32 -4.44
CA MET A 1 21.75 -21.02 -4.19
C MET A 1 21.97 -20.63 -2.75
N ARG A 2 22.89 -19.69 -2.47
CA ARG A 2 23.04 -19.12 -1.14
C ARG A 2 21.90 -18.12 -0.94
N ARG A 3 20.96 -18.41 -0.03
CA ARG A 3 20.07 -17.37 0.50
C ARG A 3 20.97 -16.44 1.32
N SER A 4 21.13 -15.20 0.87
CA SER A 4 21.81 -14.17 1.65
C SER A 4 21.04 -13.98 2.96
N GLU A 5 21.54 -14.56 4.04
CA GLU A 5 21.09 -14.25 5.39
C GLU A 5 21.33 -12.75 5.63
N GLY A 6 20.26 -11.99 5.86
CA GLY A 6 20.37 -10.70 6.56
C GLY A 6 20.24 -9.41 5.75
N GLN A 7 19.89 -9.42 4.46
CA GLN A 7 19.44 -8.17 3.82
C GLN A 7 18.01 -7.85 4.30
N ARG A 8 17.92 -7.14 5.43
CA ARG A 8 16.67 -6.48 5.83
C ARG A 8 16.26 -5.57 4.68
N LEU A 9 15.04 -5.76 4.20
CA LEU A 9 14.46 -4.86 3.21
C LEU A 9 14.46 -3.44 3.78
N PRO A 10 14.65 -2.41 2.94
CA PRO A 10 14.55 -1.03 3.37
C PRO A 10 13.20 -0.83 4.05
N SER A 11 13.22 -0.43 5.31
CA SER A 11 12.01 -0.03 6.02
C SER A 11 11.93 1.48 6.05
N TYR A 12 10.75 2.00 5.74
CA TYR A 12 10.46 3.42 5.78
C TYR A 12 10.44 3.88 7.23
N CYS A 13 11.30 4.83 7.59
CA CYS A 13 11.42 5.32 8.97
C CYS A 13 10.30 6.27 9.40
N GLY A 14 9.42 6.68 8.48
CA GLY A 14 8.27 7.54 8.76
C GLY A 14 6.97 6.77 8.92
N ASP A 15 5.87 7.50 9.10
CA ASP A 15 4.53 6.93 9.06
C ASP A 15 4.13 6.63 7.60
N LEU A 16 4.36 5.38 7.19
CA LEU A 16 4.05 4.92 5.82
C LEU A 16 2.58 5.14 5.46
N LYS A 17 1.67 4.94 6.41
CA LYS A 17 0.23 5.11 6.21
C LYS A 17 -0.09 6.56 5.88
N THR A 18 0.32 7.46 6.77
CA THR A 18 0.09 8.89 6.59
C THR A 18 0.70 9.39 5.28
N ALA A 19 1.91 8.93 4.94
CA ALA A 19 2.57 9.28 3.69
C ALA A 19 1.78 8.83 2.44
N LEU A 20 1.31 7.58 2.42
CA LEU A 20 0.54 7.04 1.31
C LEU A 20 -0.84 7.69 1.16
N LEU A 21 -1.54 7.88 2.28
CA LEU A 21 -2.84 8.56 2.27
C LEU A 21 -2.71 10.01 1.83
N ASN A 22 -1.68 10.73 2.29
CA ASN A 22 -1.43 12.10 1.85
C ASN A 22 -1.11 12.16 0.36
N HIS A 23 -0.26 11.25 -0.14
CA HIS A 23 0.12 11.18 -1.55
C HIS A 23 -1.08 10.92 -2.47
N ALA A 24 -2.01 10.07 -2.04
CA ALA A 24 -3.23 9.78 -2.79
C ALA A 24 -4.35 10.83 -2.60
N GLY A 25 -4.15 11.88 -1.80
CA GLY A 25 -5.22 12.85 -1.47
C GLY A 25 -6.33 12.27 -0.58
N LEU A 26 -6.07 11.17 0.12
CA LEU A 26 -7.04 10.40 0.90
C LEU A 26 -6.80 10.45 2.42
N LEU A 27 -6.06 11.44 2.92
CA LEU A 27 -5.64 11.55 4.33
C LEU A 27 -6.78 11.34 5.34
N ASN A 28 -7.97 11.88 5.04
CA ASN A 28 -9.17 11.77 5.89
C ASN A 28 -10.29 10.96 5.22
N HIS A 29 -9.99 10.27 4.12
CA HIS A 29 -10.99 9.58 3.33
C HIS A 29 -11.16 8.13 3.82
N PRO A 30 -12.39 7.68 4.16
CA PRO A 30 -12.60 6.33 4.71
C PRO A 30 -12.23 5.22 3.72
N LYS A 31 -12.30 5.47 2.40
CA LYS A 31 -11.80 4.51 1.39
C LYS A 31 -10.27 4.37 1.43
N GLY A 32 -9.53 5.46 1.72
CA GLY A 32 -8.07 5.42 1.82
C GLY A 32 -7.61 4.54 2.97
N GLU A 33 -8.24 4.69 4.14
CA GLU A 33 -7.99 3.81 5.30
C GLU A 33 -8.18 2.34 4.94
N LYS A 34 -9.32 2.01 4.34
CA LYS A 34 -9.66 0.63 3.96
C LYS A 34 -8.68 0.07 2.93
N ALA A 35 -8.29 0.87 1.93
CA ALA A 35 -7.30 0.47 0.94
C ALA A 35 -5.94 0.20 1.58
N PHE A 36 -5.50 1.02 2.52
CA PHE A 36 -4.24 0.79 3.24
C PHE A 36 -4.29 -0.47 4.11
N GLN A 37 -5.37 -0.70 4.86
CA GLN A 37 -5.49 -1.94 5.66
C GLN A 37 -5.49 -3.18 4.77
N LEU A 38 -6.22 -3.16 3.64
CA LEU A 38 -6.23 -4.28 2.70
C LEU A 38 -4.84 -4.51 2.08
N ALA A 39 -4.13 -3.45 1.69
CA ALA A 39 -2.75 -3.56 1.19
C ALA A 39 -1.81 -4.22 2.21
N ARG A 40 -1.96 -3.86 3.50
CA ARG A 40 -1.21 -4.50 4.59
C ARG A 40 -1.58 -5.97 4.77
N GLU A 41 -2.86 -6.30 4.72
CA GLU A 41 -3.33 -7.69 4.84
C GLU A 41 -2.81 -8.56 3.70
N ILE A 42 -2.79 -8.05 2.47
CA ILE A 42 -2.22 -8.77 1.32
C ILE A 42 -0.71 -8.95 1.52
N ALA A 43 0.01 -7.89 1.89
CA ALA A 43 1.45 -7.97 2.13
C ALA A 43 1.80 -8.95 3.26
N ARG A 44 0.92 -9.15 4.26
CA ARG A 44 1.12 -10.16 5.34
C ARG A 44 1.16 -11.59 4.83
N LEU A 45 0.56 -11.87 3.68
CA LEU A 45 0.55 -13.21 3.07
C LEU A 45 1.82 -13.48 2.25
N THR A 46 2.67 -12.47 2.08
CA THR A 46 3.90 -12.51 1.26
C THR A 46 5.13 -12.17 2.10
N THR A 47 5.80 -11.04 1.86
CA THR A 47 7.02 -10.65 2.59
C THR A 47 6.79 -9.60 3.67
N TYR A 48 5.59 -9.00 3.72
CA TYR A 48 5.18 -7.98 4.68
C TYR A 48 6.18 -6.84 4.83
N CYS A 49 6.70 -6.37 3.70
CA CYS A 49 7.61 -5.22 3.65
C CYS A 49 6.88 -3.96 3.17
N ASP A 50 7.44 -2.80 3.48
CA ASP A 50 6.86 -1.51 3.10
C ASP A 50 6.68 -1.38 1.59
N GLN A 51 7.60 -1.96 0.80
CA GLN A 51 7.54 -1.95 -0.66
C GLN A 51 6.33 -2.72 -1.20
N GLU A 52 5.99 -3.85 -0.60
CA GLU A 52 4.78 -4.60 -0.96
C GLU A 52 3.51 -3.85 -0.53
N ILE A 53 3.51 -3.22 0.64
CA ILE A 53 2.38 -2.40 1.10
C ILE A 53 2.15 -1.25 0.12
N VAL A 54 3.20 -0.54 -0.29
CA VAL A 54 3.14 0.52 -1.31
C VAL A 54 2.59 -0.02 -2.62
N TYR A 55 3.12 -1.15 -3.11
CA TYR A 55 2.67 -1.77 -4.35
C TYR A 55 1.18 -2.09 -4.33
N TRP A 56 0.69 -2.79 -3.29
CA TRP A 56 -0.72 -3.16 -3.19
C TRP A 56 -1.62 -1.95 -2.99
N PHE A 57 -1.20 -0.98 -2.18
CA PHE A 57 -1.94 0.25 -1.98
C PHE A 57 -2.15 0.99 -3.32
N SER A 58 -1.08 1.22 -4.09
CA SER A 58 -1.17 1.88 -5.40
C SER A 58 -2.12 1.16 -6.35
N ARG A 59 -2.11 -0.18 -6.39
CA ARG A 59 -3.04 -0.96 -7.22
C ARG A 59 -4.50 -0.79 -6.78
N LEU A 60 -4.74 -0.74 -5.47
CA LEU A 60 -6.08 -0.52 -4.94
C LEU A 60 -6.60 0.89 -5.23
N ILE A 61 -5.74 1.92 -5.13
CA ILE A 61 -6.13 3.29 -5.51
C ILE A 61 -6.50 3.35 -6.99
N SER A 62 -5.66 2.84 -7.89
CA SER A 62 -5.95 2.85 -9.32
C SER A 62 -7.25 2.11 -9.67
N LEU A 63 -7.61 1.05 -8.95
CA LEU A 63 -8.88 0.36 -9.14
C LEU A 63 -10.07 1.21 -8.69
N MET A 64 -9.93 2.01 -7.63
CA MET A 64 -10.99 2.90 -7.16
C MET A 64 -11.24 4.06 -8.11
N ASP A 65 -10.18 4.65 -8.68
CA ASP A 65 -10.29 5.76 -9.64
C ASP A 65 -11.02 5.30 -10.91
N ASN A 66 -10.70 4.10 -11.41
CA ASN A 66 -11.35 3.52 -12.60
C ASN A 66 -12.83 3.16 -12.36
N CYS A 67 -13.28 3.00 -11.12
CA CYS A 67 -14.70 2.73 -10.82
C CYS A 67 -15.60 3.97 -10.94
N GLU A 68 -15.04 5.19 -11.00
CA GLU A 68 -15.83 6.42 -11.17
C GLU A 68 -16.12 6.74 -12.65
N GLU A 69 -15.38 6.15 -13.60
CA GLU A 69 -15.55 6.40 -15.04
C GLU A 69 -16.64 5.54 -15.71
N GLU A 70 -17.10 4.44 -15.11
CA GLU A 70 -18.15 3.57 -15.69
C GLU A 70 -19.59 4.05 -15.42
N SER A 71 -19.78 5.28 -14.92
CA SER A 71 -21.10 5.85 -14.61
C SER A 71 -21.58 6.95 -15.59
N LEU A 72 -20.99 7.05 -16.79
CA LEU A 72 -21.40 8.00 -17.84
C LEU A 72 -22.08 7.31 -19.03
#